data_AF-A0AAN4E7B1-F1
#
_entry.id   AF-A0AAN4E7B1-F1
#
_cell.length_a   1.000
_cell.length_b   1.000
_cell.length_c   1.000
_cell.angle_alpha   90.00
_cell.angle_beta   90.00
_cell.angle_gamma   90.00
#
_symmetry.space_group_name_H-M   'P 1'
#
loop_
_entity.id
_entity.type
_entity.pdbx_description
1 polymer ?
#
loop_
_entity_poly.entity_id
_entity_poly.type
_entity_poly.pdbx_seq_one_letter_code
_entity_poly.pdbx_strand_id
1 'polypeptide(L)'
;ASASATAAGKSAESAASSASTATTKAGKATEQATAAARSASAAKTSETNAKTSADNAASSKAAAASSASSAASSASSASASKDEATRQASAAKGSATTASTKATEAAGSATAAAQSKSTAESAATRAETAAKRAEDIASAVALEDASTTKKGIVQLSSATNSTSESLAATPKAVKAVMGETNKKAPLNSPALTGTPTTPTARQGTNNTQIASTAYVMAAIAALVDSSPDALNTLNELAAALGNDPNFATTMTSALAGKQPKDATLTALAGLATAADRFPYFTGNDVASLATLTKV
;
A
#
# COMPACT_ATOMS: atom_id res chain seq x y z
N ALA A 1 -152.37 -80.43 100.56
CA ALA A 1 -152.09 -80.16 99.13
C ALA A 1 -151.54 -78.74 98.85
N SER A 2 -151.75 -77.73 99.70
CA SER A 2 -151.30 -76.34 99.44
C SER A 2 -149.82 -76.03 99.80
N ALA A 3 -149.19 -76.81 100.69
CA ALA A 3 -147.80 -76.57 101.12
C ALA A 3 -146.73 -77.00 100.08
N SER A 4 -147.09 -77.86 99.11
CA SER A 4 -146.15 -78.39 98.11
C SER A 4 -145.97 -77.47 96.89
N ALA A 5 -146.94 -76.62 96.57
CA ALA A 5 -146.86 -75.71 95.42
C ALA A 5 -146.03 -74.45 95.72
N THR A 6 -146.08 -73.94 96.96
CA THR A 6 -145.31 -72.76 97.38
C THR A 6 -143.80 -73.06 97.54
N ALA A 7 -143.44 -74.30 97.89
CA ALA A 7 -142.03 -74.73 97.95
C ALA A 7 -141.41 -74.86 96.55
N ALA A 8 -142.19 -75.30 95.55
CA ALA A 8 -141.73 -75.40 94.16
C ALA A 8 -141.49 -74.02 93.51
N GLY A 9 -142.35 -73.03 93.79
CA GLY A 9 -142.19 -71.66 93.27
C GLY A 9 -140.94 -70.94 93.80
N LYS A 10 -140.66 -71.03 95.11
CA LYS A 10 -139.47 -70.43 95.72
C LYS A 10 -138.16 -71.10 95.26
N SER A 11 -138.21 -72.39 94.95
CA SER A 11 -137.07 -73.11 94.36
C SER A 11 -136.82 -72.69 92.91
N ALA A 12 -137.88 -72.46 92.13
CA ALA A 12 -137.77 -71.97 90.75
C ALA A 12 -137.23 -70.52 90.66
N GLU A 13 -137.64 -69.61 91.55
CA GLU A 13 -137.12 -68.23 91.61
C GLU A 13 -135.65 -68.17 92.09
N SER A 14 -135.28 -69.04 93.03
CA SER A 14 -133.89 -69.20 93.47
C SER A 14 -133.02 -69.77 92.36
N ALA A 15 -133.55 -70.72 91.58
CA ALA A 15 -132.90 -71.26 90.38
C ALA A 15 -132.76 -70.20 89.27
N ALA A 16 -133.78 -69.37 89.04
CA ALA A 16 -133.75 -68.28 88.06
C ALA A 16 -132.76 -67.17 88.45
N SER A 17 -132.69 -66.80 89.72
CA SER A 17 -131.73 -65.83 90.26
C SER A 17 -130.29 -66.36 90.22
N SER A 18 -130.12 -67.65 90.50
CA SER A 18 -128.84 -68.35 90.34
C SER A 18 -128.42 -68.44 88.87
N ALA A 19 -129.35 -68.68 87.95
CA ALA A 19 -129.12 -68.69 86.51
C ALA A 19 -128.77 -67.29 85.97
N SER A 20 -129.43 -66.24 86.45
CA SER A 20 -129.11 -64.83 86.11
C SER A 20 -127.73 -64.41 86.64
N THR A 21 -127.42 -64.81 87.88
CA THR A 21 -126.09 -64.58 88.49
C THR A 21 -125.00 -65.35 87.74
N ALA A 22 -125.27 -66.60 87.35
CA ALA A 22 -124.37 -67.41 86.53
C ALA A 22 -124.18 -66.80 85.13
N THR A 23 -125.24 -66.30 84.50
CA THR A 23 -125.18 -65.61 83.20
C THR A 23 -124.38 -64.32 83.30
N THR A 24 -124.57 -63.53 84.36
CA THR A 24 -123.79 -62.30 84.60
C THR A 24 -122.33 -62.59 84.87
N LYS A 25 -122.02 -63.62 85.67
CA LYS A 25 -120.63 -64.08 85.90
C LYS A 25 -120.01 -64.64 84.63
N ALA A 26 -120.76 -65.37 83.80
CA ALA A 26 -120.31 -65.84 82.50
C ALA A 26 -120.05 -64.69 81.53
N GLY A 27 -120.89 -63.65 81.54
CA GLY A 27 -120.69 -62.40 80.79
C GLY A 27 -119.41 -61.67 81.23
N LYS A 28 -119.23 -61.46 82.54
CA LYS A 28 -118.00 -60.86 83.11
C LYS A 28 -116.75 -61.70 82.82
N ALA A 29 -116.85 -63.03 82.87
CA ALA A 29 -115.76 -63.93 82.51
C ALA A 29 -115.42 -63.84 81.02
N THR A 30 -116.43 -63.70 80.15
CA THR A 30 -116.24 -63.50 78.70
C THR A 30 -115.61 -62.14 78.41
N GLU A 31 -116.03 -61.08 79.09
CA GLU A 31 -115.42 -59.75 79.00
C GLU A 31 -113.96 -59.78 79.47
N GLN A 32 -113.67 -60.45 80.59
CA GLN A 32 -112.29 -60.64 81.07
C GLN A 32 -111.44 -61.48 80.12
N ALA A 33 -111.97 -62.56 79.55
CA ALA A 33 -111.28 -63.36 78.55
C ALA A 33 -110.99 -62.55 77.27
N THR A 34 -111.94 -61.71 76.86
CA THR A 34 -111.77 -60.80 75.71
C THR A 34 -110.74 -59.70 76.02
N ALA A 35 -110.74 -59.15 77.23
CA ALA A 35 -109.74 -58.19 77.67
C ALA A 35 -108.34 -58.81 77.73
N ALA A 36 -108.21 -60.04 78.27
CA ALA A 36 -106.96 -60.79 78.30
C ALA A 36 -106.44 -61.10 76.89
N ALA A 37 -107.32 -61.50 75.96
CA ALA A 37 -106.96 -61.71 74.56
C ALA A 37 -106.48 -60.42 73.87
N ARG A 38 -107.13 -59.28 74.16
CA ARG A 38 -106.67 -57.96 73.68
C ARG A 38 -105.31 -57.57 74.28
N SER A 39 -105.09 -57.82 75.57
CA SER A 39 -103.80 -57.59 76.23
C SER A 39 -102.68 -58.47 75.67
N ALA A 40 -102.96 -59.75 75.39
CA ALA A 40 -102.01 -60.65 74.75
C ALA A 40 -101.64 -60.19 73.33
N SER A 41 -102.64 -59.76 72.54
CA SER A 41 -102.40 -59.16 71.22
C SER A 41 -101.59 -57.86 71.32
N ALA A 42 -101.89 -57.00 72.29
CA ALA A 42 -101.12 -55.77 72.53
C ALA A 42 -99.67 -56.06 72.95
N ALA A 43 -99.43 -57.09 73.78
CA ALA A 43 -98.10 -57.52 74.16
C ALA A 43 -97.30 -58.04 72.96
N LYS A 44 -97.94 -58.83 72.09
CA LYS A 44 -97.32 -59.32 70.84
C LYS A 44 -96.97 -58.19 69.87
N THR A 45 -97.85 -57.19 69.76
CA THR A 45 -97.57 -55.95 69.02
C THR A 45 -96.39 -55.19 69.63
N SER A 46 -96.32 -55.09 70.95
CA SER A 46 -95.21 -54.43 71.66
C SER A 46 -93.87 -55.15 71.44
N GLU A 47 -93.86 -56.48 71.51
CA GLU A 47 -92.70 -57.32 71.21
C GLU A 47 -92.22 -57.10 69.76
N THR A 48 -93.15 -57.06 68.81
CA THR A 48 -92.86 -56.75 67.40
C THR A 48 -92.27 -55.34 67.26
N ASN A 49 -92.86 -54.33 67.90
CA ASN A 49 -92.37 -52.96 67.88
C ASN A 49 -90.96 -52.82 68.49
N ALA A 50 -90.68 -53.56 69.57
CA ALA A 50 -89.37 -53.60 70.20
C ALA A 50 -88.32 -54.22 69.26
N LYS A 51 -88.68 -55.32 68.58
CA LYS A 51 -87.82 -55.94 67.57
C LYS A 51 -87.53 -55.00 66.40
N THR A 52 -88.56 -54.37 65.84
CA THR A 52 -88.40 -53.37 64.77
C THR A 52 -87.51 -52.20 65.21
N SER A 53 -87.66 -51.74 66.45
CA SER A 53 -86.82 -50.67 67.00
C SER A 53 -85.36 -51.09 67.14
N ALA A 54 -85.10 -52.34 67.55
CA ALA A 54 -83.74 -52.90 67.61
C ALA A 54 -83.11 -53.01 66.21
N ASP A 55 -83.86 -53.48 65.21
CA ASP A 55 -83.40 -53.58 63.82
C ASP A 55 -83.13 -52.19 63.22
N ASN A 56 -83.96 -51.19 63.54
CA ASN A 56 -83.75 -49.78 63.16
C ASN A 56 -82.50 -49.18 63.82
N ALA A 57 -82.24 -49.50 65.09
CA ALA A 57 -81.04 -49.05 65.80
C ALA A 57 -79.77 -49.69 65.21
N ALA A 58 -79.81 -50.97 64.89
CA ALA A 58 -78.72 -51.67 64.20
C ALA A 58 -78.44 -51.07 62.81
N SER A 59 -79.50 -50.81 62.03
CA SER A 59 -79.40 -50.16 60.72
C SER A 59 -78.81 -48.74 60.83
N SER A 60 -79.24 -47.96 61.83
CA SER A 60 -78.70 -46.62 62.09
C SER A 60 -77.22 -46.66 62.48
N LYS A 61 -76.80 -47.63 63.30
CA LYS A 61 -75.39 -47.85 63.64
C LYS A 61 -74.55 -48.18 62.40
N ALA A 62 -75.05 -49.05 61.52
CA ALA A 62 -74.38 -49.37 60.26
C ALA A 62 -74.27 -48.13 59.35
N ALA A 63 -75.35 -47.35 59.21
CA ALA A 63 -75.34 -46.10 58.43
C ALA A 63 -74.34 -45.08 58.98
N ALA A 64 -74.23 -44.95 60.31
CA ALA A 64 -73.23 -44.09 60.95
C ALA A 64 -71.79 -44.55 60.67
N ALA A 65 -71.53 -45.86 60.73
CA ALA A 65 -70.22 -46.43 60.40
C ALA A 65 -69.84 -46.20 58.93
N SER A 66 -70.78 -46.41 58.00
CA SER A 66 -70.58 -46.08 56.58
C SER A 66 -70.29 -44.60 56.38
N SER A 67 -71.05 -43.71 57.04
CA SER A 67 -70.83 -42.26 56.97
C SER A 67 -69.45 -41.85 57.49
N ALA A 68 -68.98 -42.48 58.58
CA ALA A 68 -67.64 -42.25 59.10
C ALA A 68 -66.54 -42.69 58.11
N SER A 69 -66.73 -43.84 57.44
CA SER A 69 -65.79 -44.33 56.42
C SER A 69 -65.73 -43.43 55.18
N SER A 70 -66.89 -42.91 54.74
CA SER A 70 -66.97 -41.92 53.66
C SER A 70 -66.26 -40.63 54.05
N ALA A 71 -66.48 -40.14 55.28
CA ALA A 71 -65.79 -38.95 55.79
C ALA A 71 -64.27 -39.12 55.84
N ALA A 72 -63.77 -40.28 56.29
CA ALA A 72 -62.35 -40.60 56.30
C ALA A 72 -61.75 -40.66 54.88
N SER A 73 -62.51 -41.21 53.92
CA SER A 73 -62.12 -41.26 52.50
C SER A 73 -62.07 -39.85 51.90
N SER A 74 -63.07 -39.01 52.17
CA SER A 74 -63.07 -37.60 51.77
C SER A 74 -61.92 -36.81 52.37
N ALA A 75 -61.57 -37.05 53.63
CA ALA A 75 -60.40 -36.43 54.28
C ALA A 75 -59.09 -36.84 53.58
N SER A 76 -58.96 -38.10 53.19
CA SER A 76 -57.79 -38.62 52.46
C SER A 76 -57.68 -38.02 51.05
N SER A 77 -58.80 -37.89 50.34
CA SER A 77 -58.86 -37.22 49.03
C SER A 77 -58.50 -35.74 49.14
N ALA A 78 -58.92 -35.07 50.22
CA ALA A 78 -58.59 -33.67 50.49
C ALA A 78 -57.09 -33.48 50.77
N SER A 79 -56.46 -34.38 51.57
CA SER A 79 -55.01 -34.33 51.78
C SER A 79 -54.22 -34.59 50.50
N ALA A 80 -54.64 -35.58 49.70
CA ALA A 80 -54.02 -35.86 48.41
C ALA A 80 -54.12 -34.66 47.45
N SER A 81 -55.27 -33.98 47.42
CA SER A 81 -55.47 -32.77 46.61
C SER A 81 -54.60 -31.61 47.08
N LYS A 82 -54.38 -31.47 48.40
CA LYS A 82 -53.47 -30.47 48.97
C LYS A 82 -52.01 -30.73 48.58
N ASP A 83 -51.59 -31.99 48.62
CA ASP A 83 -50.23 -32.39 48.22
C ASP A 83 -50.00 -32.14 46.73
N GLU A 84 -50.98 -32.48 45.88
CA GLU A 84 -50.92 -32.20 44.44
C GLU A 84 -50.87 -30.70 44.14
N ALA A 85 -51.70 -29.89 44.80
CA ALA A 85 -51.63 -28.43 44.68
C ALA A 85 -50.25 -27.87 45.07
N THR A 86 -49.61 -28.45 46.10
CA THR A 86 -48.27 -28.05 46.55
C THR A 86 -47.18 -28.44 45.53
N ARG A 87 -47.31 -29.63 44.92
CA ARG A 87 -46.40 -30.08 43.84
C ARG A 87 -46.51 -29.19 42.61
N GLN A 88 -47.73 -28.87 42.18
CA GLN A 88 -47.98 -27.99 41.04
C GLN A 88 -47.47 -26.57 41.28
N ALA A 89 -47.65 -26.02 42.49
CA ALA A 89 -47.07 -24.73 42.86
C ALA A 89 -45.53 -24.73 42.80
N SER A 90 -44.90 -25.81 43.23
CA SER A 90 -43.44 -25.98 43.17
C SER A 90 -42.93 -26.10 41.74
N ALA A 91 -43.65 -26.85 40.89
CA ALA A 91 -43.35 -26.97 39.47
C ALA A 91 -43.47 -25.62 38.76
N ALA A 92 -44.55 -24.87 39.01
CA ALA A 92 -44.76 -23.54 38.46
C ALA A 92 -43.66 -22.55 38.88
N LYS A 93 -43.21 -22.61 40.15
CA LYS A 93 -42.08 -21.82 40.63
C LYS A 93 -40.78 -22.19 39.88
N GLY A 94 -40.50 -23.48 39.69
CA GLY A 94 -39.35 -23.95 38.92
C GLY A 94 -39.37 -23.49 37.46
N SER A 95 -40.54 -23.56 36.81
CA SER A 95 -40.75 -23.03 35.46
C SER A 95 -40.53 -21.52 35.39
N ALA A 96 -41.03 -20.76 36.37
CA ALA A 96 -40.82 -19.31 36.43
C ALA A 96 -39.33 -18.95 36.60
N THR A 97 -38.59 -19.68 37.44
CA THR A 97 -37.14 -19.50 37.58
C THR A 97 -36.43 -19.80 36.26
N THR A 98 -36.78 -20.91 35.59
CA THR A 98 -36.20 -21.28 34.29
C THR A 98 -36.44 -20.21 33.23
N ALA A 99 -37.66 -19.68 33.15
CA ALA A 99 -38.00 -18.60 32.23
C ALA A 99 -37.19 -17.32 32.51
N SER A 100 -37.03 -16.95 33.78
CA SER A 100 -36.22 -15.80 34.20
C SER A 100 -34.74 -15.96 33.82
N THR A 101 -34.17 -17.15 34.03
CA THR A 101 -32.80 -17.46 33.61
C THR A 101 -32.65 -17.34 32.10
N LYS A 102 -33.58 -17.91 31.32
CA LYS A 102 -33.55 -17.85 29.86
C LYS A 102 -33.72 -16.41 29.32
N ALA A 103 -34.53 -15.59 29.97
CA ALA A 103 -34.65 -14.18 29.62
C ALA A 103 -33.32 -13.42 29.85
N THR A 104 -32.60 -13.73 30.94
CA THR A 104 -31.30 -13.12 31.24
C THR A 104 -30.23 -13.55 30.22
N GLU A 105 -30.18 -14.84 29.87
CA GLU A 105 -29.28 -15.37 28.84
C GLU A 105 -29.55 -14.74 27.47
N ALA A 106 -30.82 -14.58 27.10
CA ALA A 106 -31.22 -13.94 25.86
C ALA A 106 -30.83 -12.45 25.83
N ALA A 107 -31.00 -11.73 26.94
CA ALA A 107 -30.55 -10.34 27.06
C ALA A 107 -29.03 -10.22 26.90
N GLY A 108 -28.25 -11.10 27.55
CA GLY A 108 -26.78 -11.13 27.40
C GLY A 108 -26.35 -11.42 25.95
N SER A 109 -27.04 -12.37 25.30
CA SER A 109 -26.79 -12.69 23.88
C SER A 109 -27.09 -11.50 22.96
N ALA A 110 -28.16 -10.75 23.22
CA ALA A 110 -28.49 -9.54 22.48
C ALA A 110 -27.43 -8.44 22.66
N THR A 111 -26.89 -8.26 23.88
CA THR A 111 -25.78 -7.33 24.13
C THR A 111 -24.51 -7.73 23.36
N ALA A 112 -24.14 -9.02 23.36
CA ALA A 112 -22.98 -9.52 22.63
C ALA A 112 -23.14 -9.33 21.10
N ALA A 113 -24.35 -9.53 20.57
CA ALA A 113 -24.66 -9.27 19.17
C ALA A 113 -24.52 -7.78 18.82
N ALA A 114 -24.99 -6.87 19.68
CA ALA A 114 -24.86 -5.43 19.49
C ALA A 114 -23.39 -4.98 19.49
N GLN A 115 -22.57 -5.51 20.40
CA GLN A 115 -21.12 -5.24 20.44
C GLN A 115 -20.40 -5.76 19.18
N SER A 116 -20.77 -6.96 18.72
CA SER A 116 -20.23 -7.55 17.50
C SER A 116 -20.57 -6.70 16.27
N LYS A 117 -21.81 -6.20 16.19
CA LYS A 117 -22.24 -5.27 15.14
C LYS A 117 -21.40 -3.98 15.13
N SER A 118 -21.24 -3.33 16.28
CA SER A 118 -20.44 -2.09 16.38
C SER A 118 -18.96 -2.31 15.99
N THR A 119 -18.41 -3.47 16.36
CA THR A 119 -17.04 -3.86 15.98
C THR A 119 -16.92 -4.07 14.47
N ALA A 120 -17.89 -4.74 13.86
CA ALA A 120 -17.94 -4.96 12.41
C ALA A 120 -18.09 -3.65 11.63
N GLU A 121 -18.97 -2.75 12.07
CA GLU A 121 -19.14 -1.41 11.49
C GLU A 121 -17.83 -0.61 11.56
N SER A 122 -17.16 -0.61 12.72
CA SER A 122 -15.87 0.06 12.89
C SER A 122 -14.75 -0.55 12.03
N ALA A 123 -14.79 -1.85 11.76
CA ALA A 123 -13.85 -2.53 10.88
C ALA A 123 -14.11 -2.19 9.41
N ALA A 124 -15.37 -2.12 8.99
CA ALA A 124 -15.76 -1.71 7.64
C ALA A 124 -15.30 -0.28 7.33
N THR A 125 -15.55 0.67 8.23
CA THR A 125 -15.08 2.07 8.05
C THR A 125 -13.56 2.16 7.96
N ARG A 126 -12.83 1.37 8.76
CA ARG A 126 -11.36 1.32 8.68
C ARG A 126 -10.87 0.73 7.36
N ALA A 127 -11.54 -0.30 6.85
CA ALA A 127 -11.20 -0.90 5.56
C ALA A 127 -11.46 0.09 4.41
N GLU A 128 -12.58 0.79 4.42
CA GLU A 128 -12.92 1.81 3.41
C GLU A 128 -11.91 2.98 3.43
N THR A 129 -11.54 3.44 4.63
CA THR A 129 -10.49 4.47 4.80
C THR A 129 -9.13 3.98 4.30
N ALA A 130 -8.76 2.72 4.59
CA ALA A 130 -7.51 2.14 4.14
C ALA A 130 -7.48 1.98 2.60
N ALA A 131 -8.59 1.55 1.99
CA ALA A 131 -8.74 1.47 0.55
C ALA A 131 -8.60 2.86 -0.10
N LYS A 132 -9.28 3.87 0.43
CA LYS A 132 -9.16 5.27 -0.02
C LYS A 132 -7.71 5.76 0.04
N ARG A 133 -7.02 5.53 1.16
CA ARG A 133 -5.60 5.91 1.32
C ARG A 133 -4.70 5.17 0.31
N ALA A 134 -4.99 3.91 0.02
CA ALA A 134 -4.24 3.15 -0.97
C ALA A 134 -4.43 3.71 -2.38
N GLU A 135 -5.67 4.08 -2.76
CA GLU A 135 -5.97 4.76 -4.03
C GLU A 135 -5.29 6.12 -4.14
N ASP A 136 -5.32 6.92 -3.07
CA ASP A 136 -4.70 8.24 -3.02
C ASP A 136 -3.16 8.12 -3.15
N ILE A 137 -2.54 7.14 -2.48
CA ILE A 137 -1.11 6.85 -2.62
C ILE A 137 -0.81 6.37 -4.05
N ALA A 138 -1.59 5.43 -4.59
CA ALA A 138 -1.38 4.93 -5.96
C ALA A 138 -1.47 6.06 -6.99
N SER A 139 -2.40 7.00 -6.82
CA SER A 139 -2.54 8.17 -7.68
C SER A 139 -1.39 9.16 -7.51
N ALA A 140 -0.95 9.40 -6.27
CA ALA A 140 0.20 10.27 -5.99
C ALA A 140 1.53 9.68 -6.46
N VAL A 141 1.62 8.34 -6.51
CA VAL A 141 2.79 7.57 -6.96
C VAL A 141 2.61 7.10 -8.41
N ALA A 142 1.66 7.64 -9.18
CA ALA A 142 1.63 7.42 -10.62
C ALA A 142 2.94 7.96 -11.22
N LEU A 143 3.90 7.05 -11.42
CA LEU A 143 5.24 7.36 -11.89
C LEU A 143 5.16 7.61 -13.39
N GLU A 144 4.93 8.86 -13.77
CA GLU A 144 5.11 9.31 -15.15
C GLU A 144 6.58 9.62 -15.42
N ASP A 145 7.00 9.47 -16.68
CA ASP A 145 8.31 9.90 -17.13
C ASP A 145 8.45 11.42 -16.96
N ALA A 146 9.62 11.88 -16.50
CA ALA A 146 9.87 13.31 -16.40
C ALA A 146 9.99 13.94 -17.79
N SER A 147 9.57 15.20 -17.87
CA SER A 147 9.81 16.06 -19.03
C SER A 147 10.48 17.36 -18.58
N THR A 148 10.81 18.22 -19.54
CA THR A 148 11.33 19.57 -19.26
C THR A 148 10.30 20.50 -18.60
N THR A 149 9.01 20.13 -18.61
CA THR A 149 7.90 20.93 -18.06
C THR A 149 7.14 20.23 -16.93
N LYS A 150 7.34 18.92 -16.75
CA LYS A 150 6.67 18.09 -15.75
C LYS A 150 7.68 17.24 -14.99
N LYS A 151 7.57 17.25 -13.66
CA LYS A 151 8.38 16.34 -12.81
C LYS A 151 7.92 14.90 -13.00
N GLY A 152 8.86 13.95 -12.98
CA GLY A 152 8.60 12.52 -13.12
C GLY A 152 9.84 11.70 -12.78
N ILE A 153 9.86 10.43 -13.17
CA ILE A 153 11.03 9.55 -13.06
C ILE A 153 11.83 9.53 -14.37
N VAL A 154 13.14 9.30 -14.28
CA VAL A 154 14.02 9.20 -15.45
C VAL A 154 15.01 8.05 -15.26
N GLN A 155 15.20 7.23 -16.29
CA GLN A 155 16.23 6.20 -16.28
C GLN A 155 17.61 6.82 -16.58
N LEU A 156 18.61 6.47 -15.77
CA LEU A 156 19.97 6.95 -15.91
C LEU A 156 20.75 6.11 -16.93
N SER A 157 21.53 6.76 -17.78
CA SER A 157 22.43 6.11 -18.74
C SER A 157 23.87 6.59 -18.59
N SER A 158 24.81 5.64 -18.68
CA SER A 158 26.25 5.92 -18.73
C SER A 158 26.83 5.80 -20.15
N ALA A 159 25.99 5.62 -21.17
CA ALA A 159 26.46 5.61 -22.56
C ALA A 159 26.96 7.00 -22.97
N THR A 160 28.13 7.08 -23.59
CA THR A 160 28.74 8.33 -24.07
C THR A 160 28.24 8.76 -25.45
N ASN A 161 27.37 7.96 -26.07
CA ASN A 161 26.83 8.14 -27.41
C ASN A 161 25.31 7.89 -27.47
N SER A 162 24.60 8.05 -26.34
CA SER A 162 23.14 7.90 -26.31
C SER A 162 22.47 8.96 -27.16
N THR A 163 21.56 8.55 -28.05
CA THR A 163 20.67 9.44 -28.81
C THR A 163 19.30 9.61 -28.16
N SER A 164 19.06 8.96 -27.00
CA SER A 164 17.77 9.03 -26.30
C SER A 164 17.62 10.33 -25.53
N GLU A 165 16.51 11.04 -25.77
CA GLU A 165 16.11 12.23 -25.01
C GLU A 165 15.35 11.90 -23.72
N SER A 166 14.87 10.66 -23.57
CA SER A 166 14.15 10.19 -22.38
C SER A 166 15.06 9.68 -21.25
N LEU A 167 16.38 9.65 -21.46
CA LEU A 167 17.35 9.14 -20.48
C LEU A 167 18.23 10.27 -19.96
N ALA A 168 18.49 10.29 -18.66
CA ALA A 168 19.41 11.25 -18.07
C ALA A 168 20.85 10.72 -18.11
N ALA A 169 21.77 11.55 -18.63
CA ALA A 169 23.19 11.23 -18.63
C ALA A 169 23.75 11.25 -17.20
N THR A 170 24.52 10.23 -16.84
CA THR A 170 25.23 10.19 -15.56
C THR A 170 26.49 11.07 -15.57
N PRO A 171 26.99 11.52 -14.39
CA PRO A 171 28.27 12.20 -14.30
C PRO A 171 29.45 11.41 -14.91
N LYS A 172 29.37 10.07 -14.92
CA LYS A 172 30.37 9.21 -15.57
C LYS A 172 30.41 9.43 -17.08
N ALA A 173 29.25 9.44 -17.75
CA ALA A 173 29.17 9.71 -19.19
C ALA A 173 29.65 11.13 -19.52
N VAL A 174 29.19 12.13 -18.76
CA VAL A 174 29.59 13.54 -18.95
C VAL A 174 31.10 13.71 -18.78
N LYS A 175 31.70 13.13 -17.73
CA LYS A 175 33.14 13.18 -17.50
C LYS A 175 33.94 12.53 -18.63
N ALA A 176 33.48 11.39 -19.14
CA ALA A 176 34.14 10.71 -20.26
C ALA A 176 34.10 11.57 -21.54
N VAL A 177 32.93 12.12 -21.88
CA VAL A 177 32.77 13.02 -23.04
C VAL A 177 33.60 14.29 -22.88
N MET A 178 33.63 14.89 -21.69
CA MET A 178 34.43 16.08 -21.41
C MET A 178 35.94 15.77 -21.50
N GLY A 179 36.37 14.59 -21.02
CA GLY A 179 37.75 14.12 -21.15
C GLY A 179 38.18 13.97 -22.61
N GLU A 180 37.34 13.39 -23.47
CA GLU A 180 37.61 13.30 -24.91
C GLU A 180 37.54 14.65 -25.62
N THR A 181 36.63 15.54 -25.20
CA THR A 181 36.49 16.89 -25.77
C THR A 181 37.72 17.74 -25.48
N ASN A 182 38.28 17.63 -24.27
CA ASN A 182 39.50 18.35 -23.88
C ASN A 182 40.76 17.89 -24.61
N LYS A 183 40.74 16.74 -25.30
CA LYS A 183 41.84 16.27 -26.16
C LYS A 183 41.79 16.84 -27.57
N LYS A 184 40.66 17.42 -27.98
CA LYS A 184 40.48 18.00 -29.32
C LYS A 184 41.00 19.43 -29.35
N ALA A 185 41.57 19.84 -30.48
CA ALA A 185 41.94 21.23 -30.69
C ALA A 185 40.68 22.11 -30.83
N PRO A 186 40.72 23.39 -30.43
CA PRO A 186 39.63 24.34 -30.67
C PRO A 186 39.27 24.41 -32.16
N LEU A 187 37.98 24.53 -32.47
CA LEU A 187 37.52 24.65 -33.86
C LEU A 187 38.02 25.95 -34.51
N ASN A 188 38.01 27.05 -33.75
CA ASN A 188 38.47 28.36 -34.20
C ASN A 188 39.91 28.55 -33.74
N SER A 189 40.81 28.82 -34.69
CA SER A 189 42.23 29.12 -34.45
C SER A 189 42.92 28.11 -33.52
N PRO A 190 42.96 26.81 -33.88
CA PRO A 190 43.63 25.81 -33.05
C PRO A 190 45.12 26.15 -32.88
N ALA A 191 45.59 26.18 -31.63
CA ALA A 191 47.02 26.16 -31.34
C ALA A 191 47.53 24.72 -31.50
N LEU A 192 48.35 24.47 -32.52
CA LEU A 192 48.99 23.17 -32.71
C LEU A 192 50.22 23.07 -31.78
N THR A 193 50.27 22.04 -30.95
CA THR A 193 51.40 21.77 -30.04
C THR A 193 52.03 20.41 -30.34
N GLY A 194 53.29 20.20 -29.93
CA GLY A 194 54.05 19.00 -30.27
C GLY A 194 54.49 18.97 -31.74
N THR A 195 54.47 17.80 -32.37
CA THR A 195 54.86 17.59 -33.78
C THR A 195 53.64 17.20 -34.62
N PRO A 196 52.79 18.15 -35.04
CA PRO A 196 51.61 17.84 -35.84
C PRO A 196 52.02 17.24 -37.20
N THR A 197 51.36 16.15 -37.58
CA THR A 197 51.53 15.53 -38.90
C THR A 197 50.42 16.00 -39.84
N THR A 198 50.77 16.46 -41.02
CA THR A 198 49.81 16.77 -42.10
C THR A 198 50.17 15.95 -43.34
N PRO A 199 49.19 15.55 -44.17
CA PRO A 199 49.47 14.92 -45.45
C PRO A 199 50.33 15.83 -46.34
N THR A 200 51.26 15.24 -47.10
CA THR A 200 52.03 15.99 -48.11
C THR A 200 51.15 16.26 -49.32
N ALA A 201 50.82 17.53 -49.54
CA ALA A 201 50.05 17.96 -50.71
C ALA A 201 50.83 17.72 -52.02
N ARG A 202 50.11 17.61 -53.13
CA ARG A 202 50.73 17.58 -54.47
C ARG A 202 51.33 18.95 -54.80
N GLN A 203 52.46 18.98 -55.50
CA GLN A 203 53.05 20.22 -56.03
C GLN A 203 52.03 21.04 -56.82
N GLY A 204 52.03 22.37 -56.60
CA GLY A 204 51.09 23.31 -57.22
C GLY A 204 49.76 23.49 -56.45
N THR A 205 49.59 22.84 -55.29
CA THR A 205 48.43 23.08 -54.42
C THR A 205 48.45 24.51 -53.89
N ASN A 206 47.37 25.27 -54.09
CA ASN A 206 47.27 26.70 -53.79
C ASN A 206 45.98 27.07 -53.02
N ASN A 207 45.69 26.32 -51.95
CA ASN A 207 44.53 26.56 -51.09
C ASN A 207 44.97 26.78 -49.62
N THR A 208 44.01 26.82 -48.70
CA THR A 208 44.25 27.11 -47.27
C THR A 208 44.77 25.92 -46.45
N GLN A 209 45.28 24.86 -47.10
CA GLN A 209 45.89 23.73 -46.40
C GLN A 209 47.18 24.14 -45.69
N ILE A 210 47.47 23.50 -44.55
CA ILE A 210 48.76 23.64 -43.86
C ILE A 210 49.85 22.98 -44.72
N ALA A 211 50.89 23.75 -45.09
CA ALA A 211 52.04 23.21 -45.80
C ALA A 211 52.85 22.28 -44.88
N SER A 212 53.01 21.02 -45.29
CA SER A 212 53.92 20.08 -44.61
C SER A 212 55.38 20.46 -44.88
N THR A 213 56.29 20.07 -43.99
CA THR A 213 57.74 20.26 -44.18
C THR A 213 58.25 19.57 -45.45
N ALA A 214 57.74 18.38 -45.77
CA ALA A 214 58.07 17.65 -46.99
C ALA A 214 57.64 18.42 -48.26
N TYR A 215 56.46 19.04 -48.25
CA TYR A 215 55.99 19.87 -49.37
C TYR A 215 56.91 21.07 -49.60
N VAL A 216 57.26 21.80 -48.52
CA VAL A 216 58.15 22.97 -48.61
C VAL A 216 59.53 22.57 -49.12
N MET A 217 60.10 21.46 -48.63
CA MET A 217 61.39 20.97 -49.12
C MET A 217 61.34 20.59 -50.60
N ALA A 218 60.29 19.89 -51.04
CA ALA A 218 60.12 19.54 -52.45
C ALA A 218 59.93 20.78 -53.35
N ALA A 219 59.19 21.79 -52.88
CA ALA A 219 59.02 23.05 -53.60
C ALA A 219 60.32 23.84 -53.75
N ILE A 220 61.14 23.88 -52.70
CA ILE A 220 62.46 24.53 -52.74
C ILE A 220 63.39 23.76 -53.69
N ALA A 221 63.43 22.43 -53.60
CA ALA A 221 64.23 21.60 -54.52
C ALA A 221 63.82 21.84 -55.98
N ALA A 222 62.51 21.81 -56.27
CA ALA A 222 61.99 22.07 -57.62
C ALA A 222 62.35 23.50 -58.11
N LEU A 223 62.35 24.50 -57.23
CA LEU A 223 62.76 25.85 -57.57
C LEU A 223 64.26 25.92 -57.92
N VAL A 224 65.12 25.28 -57.12
CA VAL A 224 66.57 25.19 -57.38
C VAL A 224 66.85 24.45 -58.69
N ASP A 225 66.18 23.33 -58.92
CA ASP A 225 66.33 22.50 -60.12
C ASP A 225 65.82 23.19 -61.40
N SER A 226 64.94 24.19 -61.26
CA SER A 226 64.39 24.92 -62.42
C SER A 226 65.38 25.88 -63.06
N SER A 227 66.51 26.20 -62.40
CA SER A 227 67.47 27.20 -62.88
C SER A 227 68.95 26.79 -62.76
N PRO A 228 69.40 25.62 -63.28
CA PRO A 228 70.80 25.22 -63.21
C PRO A 228 71.72 26.17 -63.98
N ASP A 229 71.28 26.66 -65.14
CA ASP A 229 72.05 27.58 -65.97
C ASP A 229 72.26 28.94 -65.30
N ALA A 230 71.25 29.44 -64.57
CA ALA A 230 71.39 30.67 -63.79
C ALA A 230 72.39 30.49 -62.64
N LEU A 231 72.35 29.36 -61.93
CA LEU A 231 73.33 29.06 -60.89
C LEU A 231 74.75 28.88 -61.46
N ASN A 232 74.86 28.26 -62.63
CA ASN A 232 76.13 28.11 -63.33
C ASN A 232 76.69 29.47 -63.78
N THR A 233 75.87 30.33 -64.38
CA THR A 233 76.32 31.69 -64.76
C THR A 233 76.76 32.49 -63.56
N LEU A 234 76.06 32.45 -62.42
CA LEU A 234 76.52 33.11 -61.19
C LEU A 234 77.91 32.59 -60.75
N ASN A 235 78.13 31.28 -60.81
CA ASN A 235 79.40 30.67 -60.47
C ASN A 235 80.52 31.06 -61.46
N GLU A 236 80.22 31.07 -62.76
CA GLU A 236 81.15 31.52 -63.81
C GLU A 236 81.50 33.00 -63.67
N LEU A 237 80.53 33.86 -63.37
CA LEU A 237 80.77 35.28 -63.10
C LEU A 237 81.63 35.46 -61.85
N ALA A 238 81.34 34.74 -60.76
CA ALA A 238 82.16 34.79 -59.55
C ALA A 238 83.62 34.38 -59.84
N ALA A 239 83.82 33.31 -60.62
CA ALA A 239 85.13 32.87 -61.05
C ALA A 239 85.83 33.87 -61.99
N ALA A 240 85.10 34.46 -62.95
CA ALA A 240 85.63 35.47 -63.88
C ALA A 240 86.07 36.75 -63.18
N LEU A 241 85.44 37.09 -62.04
CA LEU A 241 85.83 38.18 -61.15
C LEU A 241 86.91 37.76 -60.13
N GLY A 242 87.47 36.55 -60.25
CA GLY A 242 88.55 36.06 -59.39
C GLY A 242 88.11 35.70 -57.98
N ASN A 243 86.81 35.45 -57.75
CA ASN A 243 86.23 35.23 -56.41
C ASN A 243 86.59 36.34 -55.41
N ASP A 244 86.76 37.58 -55.89
CA ASP A 244 87.20 38.72 -55.07
C ASP A 244 85.99 39.51 -54.53
N PRO A 245 85.71 39.49 -53.21
CA PRO A 245 84.63 40.26 -52.61
C PRO A 245 84.82 41.77 -52.75
N ASN A 246 86.07 42.23 -52.96
CA ASN A 246 86.44 43.63 -53.10
C ASN A 246 86.86 43.96 -54.54
N PHE A 247 86.37 43.22 -55.55
CA PHE A 247 86.76 43.35 -56.95
C PHE A 247 86.86 44.81 -57.44
N ALA A 248 85.87 45.65 -57.10
CA ALA A 248 85.87 47.06 -57.48
C ALA A 248 87.07 47.84 -56.89
N THR A 249 87.37 47.61 -55.61
CA THR A 249 88.54 48.19 -54.93
C THR A 249 89.83 47.69 -55.54
N THR A 250 89.94 46.37 -55.76
CA THR A 250 91.11 45.73 -56.36
C THR A 250 91.41 46.30 -57.75
N MET A 251 90.39 46.42 -58.60
CA MET A 251 90.55 47.04 -59.93
C MET A 251 90.90 48.51 -59.84
N THR A 252 90.30 49.27 -58.92
CA THR A 252 90.64 50.69 -58.70
C THR A 252 92.10 50.85 -58.29
N SER A 253 92.59 50.03 -57.35
CA SER A 253 94.00 50.04 -56.94
C SER A 253 94.95 49.62 -58.08
N ALA A 254 94.57 48.59 -58.84
CA ALA A 254 95.36 48.12 -59.99
C ALA A 254 95.49 49.18 -61.09
N LEU A 255 94.45 49.99 -61.32
CA LEU A 255 94.45 51.11 -62.27
C LEU A 255 95.24 52.31 -61.74
N ALA A 256 95.04 52.69 -60.47
CA ALA A 256 95.77 53.79 -59.84
C ALA A 256 97.29 53.60 -59.89
N GLY A 257 97.75 52.34 -59.83
CA GLY A 257 99.17 52.00 -59.93
C GLY A 257 99.74 51.95 -61.36
N LYS A 258 98.99 52.29 -62.43
CA LYS A 258 99.51 52.19 -63.82
C LYS A 258 100.35 53.39 -64.24
N GLN A 259 99.88 54.61 -63.98
CA GLN A 259 100.63 55.82 -64.34
C GLN A 259 102.03 55.86 -63.68
N PRO A 260 102.20 55.55 -62.37
CA PRO A 260 103.51 55.54 -61.73
C PRO A 260 104.51 54.49 -62.23
N LYS A 261 104.07 53.48 -63.02
CA LYS A 261 104.96 52.44 -63.56
C LYS A 261 105.78 52.93 -64.75
N ASP A 262 105.39 54.04 -65.37
CA ASP A 262 106.11 54.66 -66.47
C ASP A 262 106.58 56.06 -66.04
N ALA A 263 107.90 56.23 -65.97
CA ALA A 263 108.51 57.44 -65.44
C ALA A 263 108.28 58.65 -66.37
N THR A 264 108.29 58.44 -67.68
CA THR A 264 107.98 59.47 -68.70
C THR A 264 106.53 59.96 -68.57
N LEU A 265 105.53 59.06 -68.49
CA LEU A 265 104.13 59.43 -68.29
C LEU A 265 103.89 60.12 -66.94
N THR A 266 104.59 59.66 -65.89
CA THR A 266 104.55 60.30 -64.57
C THR A 266 105.05 61.74 -64.64
N ALA A 267 106.20 61.96 -65.29
CA ALA A 267 106.78 63.28 -65.46
C ALA A 267 105.88 64.21 -66.29
N LEU A 268 105.27 63.69 -67.36
CA LEU A 268 104.38 64.46 -68.22
C LEU A 268 103.06 64.83 -67.54
N ALA A 269 102.47 63.90 -66.77
CA ALA A 269 101.22 64.13 -66.05
C ALA A 269 101.40 64.98 -64.77
N GLY A 270 102.61 65.02 -64.19
CA GLY A 270 102.96 65.91 -63.08
C GLY A 270 103.18 67.36 -63.49
N LEU A 271 103.12 67.67 -64.78
CA LEU A 271 103.37 68.99 -65.33
C LEU A 271 102.17 69.92 -65.08
N ALA A 272 102.36 71.01 -64.35
CA ALA A 272 101.27 71.94 -64.03
C ALA A 272 100.70 72.58 -65.31
N THR A 273 99.41 72.41 -65.56
CA THR A 273 98.73 72.99 -66.72
C THR A 273 98.83 74.51 -66.73
N ALA A 274 99.25 75.10 -67.85
CA ALA A 274 99.39 76.54 -68.02
C ALA A 274 99.15 76.92 -69.49
N ALA A 275 98.54 78.09 -69.71
CA ALA A 275 98.30 78.65 -71.05
C ALA A 275 99.63 78.98 -71.75
N ASP A 276 99.64 78.94 -73.08
CA ASP A 276 100.77 79.32 -73.93
C ASP A 276 102.08 78.57 -73.64
N ARG A 277 101.99 77.31 -73.22
CA ARG A 277 103.14 76.46 -72.93
C ARG A 277 103.07 75.10 -73.63
N PHE A 278 104.22 74.62 -74.09
CA PHE A 278 104.37 73.32 -74.76
C PHE A 278 105.23 72.35 -73.94
N PRO A 279 104.78 71.11 -73.67
CA PRO A 279 105.60 70.10 -73.01
C PRO A 279 106.82 69.70 -73.85
N TYR A 280 107.98 69.58 -73.23
CA TYR A 280 109.21 69.08 -73.86
C TYR A 280 110.04 68.27 -72.85
N PHE A 281 110.90 67.40 -73.35
CA PHE A 281 111.77 66.57 -72.50
C PHE A 281 113.10 67.27 -72.26
N THR A 282 113.49 67.36 -70.99
CA THR A 282 114.79 67.93 -70.57
C THR A 282 115.84 66.85 -70.28
N GLY A 283 115.41 65.58 -70.28
CA GLY A 283 116.24 64.39 -70.12
C GLY A 283 115.37 63.13 -70.20
N ASN A 284 115.97 61.95 -70.05
CA ASN A 284 115.23 60.69 -69.94
C ASN A 284 114.24 60.78 -68.76
N ASP A 285 112.96 60.52 -69.02
CA ASP A 285 111.88 60.52 -68.02
C ASP A 285 111.69 61.86 -67.26
N VAL A 286 112.14 62.98 -67.84
CA VAL A 286 111.94 64.32 -67.27
C VAL A 286 111.28 65.25 -68.29
N ALA A 287 110.08 65.70 -67.99
CA ALA A 287 109.31 66.65 -68.81
C ALA A 287 109.24 68.03 -68.14
N SER A 288 109.31 69.07 -68.97
CA SER A 288 109.19 70.47 -68.59
C SER A 288 108.30 71.21 -69.59
N LEU A 289 107.92 72.46 -69.31
CA LEU A 289 107.11 73.29 -70.20
C LEU A 289 107.94 74.44 -70.79
N ALA A 290 107.99 74.52 -72.11
CA ALA A 290 108.54 75.66 -72.84
C ALA A 290 107.46 76.73 -73.04
N THR A 291 107.82 78.01 -72.96
CA THR A 291 106.91 79.13 -73.21
C THR A 291 106.82 79.38 -74.72
N LEU A 292 105.60 79.42 -75.27
CA LEU A 292 105.34 79.81 -76.66
C LEU A 292 105.20 81.34 -76.69
N THR A 293 106.13 82.04 -77.35
CA THR A 293 106.02 83.48 -77.58
C THR A 293 105.39 83.74 -78.94
N LYS A 294 104.46 84.70 -79.02
CA LYS A 294 103.83 85.15 -80.28
C LYS A 294 104.91 85.55 -81.29
N VAL A 295 104.84 84.98 -82.49
CA VAL A 295 105.67 85.35 -83.65
C VAL A 295 105.09 86.60 -84.31
#